data_AF-A0A0M4DKD6-F1
#
_entry.id   AF-A0A0M4DKD6-F1
#
_cell.length_a   1.000
_cell.length_b   1.000
_cell.length_c   1.000
_cell.angle_alpha   90.00
_cell.angle_beta   90.00
_cell.angle_gamma   90.00
#
_symmetry.space_group_name_H-M   'P 1'
#
loop_
_entity.id
_entity.type
_entity.pdbx_description
1 polymer ?
#
loop_
_entity_poly.entity_id
_entity_poly.type
_entity_poly.pdbx_seq_one_letter_code
_entity_poly.pdbx_strand_id
1 'polypeptide(L)'
;MNSEGGTFPGAVPPELFEEIYRRHGHRCPMSTLGGRLGYAVFRHLAADPDEDLLAIYHTRTCALDGIGVATGCTLAAGNLLVREEGRHALTLVRRQDGGGVEATLSAEALAIAGEYRKVSEVLERERPGLSGEELREREGRREAILEGVLVRLRGEDEENLLEVRPVLSDPEALGVDGRHA
;
A
#
# COMPACT_ATOMS: atom_id res chain seq x y z
N MET A 1 -4.84 -8.88 -36.26
CA MET A 1 -5.90 -7.92 -35.90
C MET A 1 -6.75 -8.56 -34.82
N ASN A 2 -7.06 -7.77 -33.80
CA ASN A 2 -7.83 -8.08 -32.59
C ASN A 2 -7.02 -8.79 -31.50
N SER A 3 -6.07 -8.03 -30.95
CA SER A 3 -5.66 -8.14 -29.55
C SER A 3 -6.87 -7.74 -28.69
N GLU A 4 -7.58 -8.73 -28.17
CA GLU A 4 -8.52 -8.49 -27.09
C GLU A 4 -7.69 -8.09 -25.86
N GLY A 5 -7.60 -6.78 -25.63
CA GLY A 5 -6.99 -6.21 -24.44
C GLY A 5 -7.77 -6.72 -23.24
N GLY A 6 -7.14 -7.64 -22.51
CA GLY A 6 -7.63 -8.11 -21.22
C GLY A 6 -7.87 -6.91 -20.33
N THR A 7 -9.14 -6.58 -20.12
CA THR A 7 -9.55 -5.62 -19.11
C THR A 7 -9.37 -6.33 -17.77
N PHE A 8 -8.22 -6.12 -17.14
CA PHE A 8 -8.07 -6.45 -15.73
C PHE A 8 -9.12 -5.64 -14.96
N PRO A 9 -9.88 -6.25 -14.03
CA PRO A 9 -10.88 -5.52 -13.27
C PRO A 9 -10.20 -4.35 -12.54
N GLY A 10 -10.73 -3.14 -12.75
CA GLY A 10 -10.20 -1.92 -12.12
C GLY A 10 -10.37 -1.91 -10.60
N ALA A 11 -11.30 -2.71 -10.07
CA ALA A 11 -11.50 -2.87 -8.63
C ALA A 11 -10.50 -3.85 -8.03
N VAL A 12 -9.99 -3.53 -6.85
CA VAL A 12 -9.10 -4.41 -6.08
C VAL A 12 -9.90 -5.59 -5.53
N PRO A 13 -9.44 -6.85 -5.69
CA PRO A 13 -10.12 -8.01 -5.13
C PRO A 13 -10.27 -7.90 -3.60
N PRO A 14 -11.46 -8.15 -3.02
CA PRO A 14 -11.65 -8.09 -1.58
C PRO A 14 -10.70 -8.99 -0.78
N GLU A 15 -10.37 -10.16 -1.33
CA GLU A 15 -9.52 -11.17 -0.71
C GLU A 15 -8.08 -10.68 -0.50
N LEU A 16 -7.63 -9.72 -1.32
CA LEU A 16 -6.32 -9.09 -1.18
C LEU A 16 -6.21 -8.36 0.16
N PHE A 17 -7.27 -7.68 0.60
CA PHE A 17 -7.24 -6.96 1.88
C PHE A 17 -7.21 -7.91 3.08
N GLU A 18 -7.93 -9.03 3.02
CA GLU A 18 -7.91 -10.04 4.07
C GLU A 18 -6.51 -10.66 4.22
N GLU A 19 -5.84 -10.94 3.10
CA GLU A 19 -4.46 -11.41 3.11
C GLU A 19 -3.49 -10.38 3.71
N ILE A 20 -3.67 -9.09 3.39
CA ILE A 20 -2.91 -8.00 4.00
C ILE A 20 -3.08 -8.00 5.51
N TYR A 21 -4.31 -8.07 6.01
CA TYR A 21 -4.57 -8.05 7.46
C TYR A 21 -4.01 -9.29 8.15
N ARG A 22 -4.10 -10.46 7.51
CA ARG A 22 -3.50 -11.70 8.01
C ARG A 22 -1.98 -11.59 8.13
N ARG A 23 -1.32 -11.03 7.11
CA ARG A 23 0.14 -10.86 7.09
C ARG A 23 0.61 -9.77 8.06
N HIS A 24 -0.10 -8.65 8.12
CA HIS A 24 0.21 -7.52 8.99
C HIS A 24 -0.14 -7.77 10.47
N GLY A 25 -1.08 -8.69 10.72
CA GLY A 25 -1.54 -9.09 12.05
C GLY A 25 -2.69 -8.26 12.62
N HIS A 26 -3.12 -7.21 11.91
CA HIS A 26 -4.32 -6.43 12.27
C HIS A 26 -4.85 -5.64 11.07
N ARG A 27 -6.10 -5.16 11.20
CA ARG A 27 -6.72 -4.23 10.27
C ARG A 27 -6.08 -2.84 10.40
N CYS A 28 -5.37 -2.40 9.36
CA CYS A 28 -4.62 -1.16 9.37
C CYS A 28 -4.91 -0.32 8.11
N PRO A 29 -5.34 0.95 8.24
CA PRO A 29 -5.60 1.83 7.09
C PRO A 29 -4.38 1.99 6.17
N MET A 30 -3.18 2.15 6.74
CA MET A 30 -1.97 2.32 5.94
C MET A 30 -1.54 1.03 5.22
N SER A 31 -1.75 -0.15 5.81
CA SER A 31 -1.52 -1.41 5.10
C SER A 31 -2.50 -1.59 3.93
N THR A 32 -3.75 -1.15 4.10
CA THR A 32 -4.80 -1.15 3.05
C THR A 32 -4.39 -0.26 1.88
N LEU A 33 -3.91 0.96 2.16
CA LEU A 33 -3.38 1.88 1.16
C LEU A 33 -2.12 1.34 0.47
N GLY A 34 -1.27 0.60 1.18
CA GLY A 34 -0.15 -0.13 0.57
C GLY A 34 -0.61 -1.16 -0.46
N GLY A 35 -1.68 -1.91 -0.17
CA GLY A 35 -2.30 -2.84 -1.12
C GLY A 35 -2.86 -2.14 -2.35
N ARG A 36 -3.55 -1.00 -2.16
CA ARG A 36 -4.03 -0.15 -3.25
C ARG A 36 -2.89 0.32 -4.15
N LEU A 37 -1.81 0.84 -3.57
CA LEU A 37 -0.61 1.27 -4.31
C LEU A 37 -0.03 0.11 -5.13
N GLY A 38 0.24 -1.03 -4.48
CA GLY A 38 0.85 -2.19 -5.11
C GLY A 38 0.01 -2.75 -6.25
N TYR A 39 -1.30 -2.89 -6.02
CA TYR A 39 -2.22 -3.40 -7.05
C TYR A 39 -2.31 -2.45 -8.25
N ALA A 40 -2.35 -1.13 -8.01
CA ALA A 40 -2.37 -0.14 -9.07
C ALA A 40 -1.12 -0.21 -9.95
N VAL A 41 0.08 -0.12 -9.36
CA VAL A 41 1.32 -0.16 -10.15
C VAL A 41 1.50 -1.49 -10.89
N PHE A 42 1.12 -2.61 -10.28
CA PHE A 42 1.18 -3.93 -10.91
C PHE A 42 0.26 -4.01 -12.14
N ARG A 43 -0.99 -3.54 -12.00
CA ARG A 43 -1.98 -3.52 -13.08
C ARG A 43 -1.58 -2.57 -14.21
N HIS A 44 -1.17 -1.35 -13.88
CA HIS A 44 -0.79 -0.33 -14.86
C HIS A 44 0.50 -0.67 -15.61
N LEU A 45 1.42 -1.41 -14.99
CA LEU A 45 2.62 -1.94 -15.66
C LEU A 45 2.29 -3.13 -16.57
N ALA A 46 1.08 -3.69 -16.45
CA ALA A 46 0.71 -4.98 -17.03
C ALA A 46 1.74 -6.07 -16.67
N ALA A 47 2.15 -6.08 -15.41
CA ALA A 47 3.15 -6.99 -14.89
C ALA A 47 2.61 -8.41 -14.76
N ASP A 48 3.51 -9.39 -14.87
CA ASP A 48 3.24 -10.79 -14.60
C ASP A 48 3.91 -11.20 -13.27
N PRO A 49 3.27 -12.03 -12.42
CA PRO A 49 3.87 -12.47 -11.16
C PRO A 49 5.22 -13.19 -11.30
N ASP A 50 5.51 -13.78 -12.46
CA ASP A 50 6.77 -14.48 -12.75
C ASP A 50 7.88 -13.55 -13.27
N GLU A 51 7.60 -12.26 -13.49
CA GLU A 51 8.59 -11.27 -13.92
C GLU A 51 9.55 -10.87 -12.79
N ASP A 52 10.78 -10.50 -13.17
CA ASP A 52 11.75 -9.89 -12.24
C ASP A 52 11.40 -8.43 -11.97
N LEU A 53 10.59 -8.24 -10.93
CA LEU A 53 10.07 -6.94 -10.49
C LEU A 53 10.90 -6.36 -9.33
N LEU A 54 11.13 -5.05 -9.38
CA LEU A 54 11.69 -4.26 -8.30
C LEU A 54 10.70 -3.21 -7.84
N ALA A 55 10.35 -3.22 -6.55
CA ALA A 55 9.55 -2.19 -5.92
C ALA A 55 10.43 -1.24 -5.10
N ILE A 56 10.12 0.06 -5.15
CA ILE A 56 10.78 1.10 -4.38
C ILE A 56 9.72 1.95 -3.70
N TYR A 57 9.70 1.93 -2.37
CA TYR A 57 8.76 2.72 -1.57
C TYR A 57 9.49 3.87 -0.86
N HIS A 58 8.97 5.09 -1.02
CA HIS A 58 9.66 6.33 -0.64
C HIS A 58 9.41 6.78 0.83
N THR A 59 8.97 5.85 1.67
CA THR A 59 8.87 6.02 3.13
C THR A 59 8.77 4.64 3.82
N ARG A 60 8.96 4.57 5.14
CA ARG A 60 8.82 3.32 5.90
C ARG A 60 7.55 3.34 6.73
N THR A 61 6.51 2.62 6.29
CA THR A 61 5.24 2.51 7.01
C THR A 61 4.62 1.12 6.87
N CYS A 62 3.47 0.90 7.50
CA CYS A 62 2.67 -0.32 7.37
C CYS A 62 2.26 -0.65 5.91
N ALA A 63 2.36 0.31 4.99
CA ALA A 63 2.10 0.10 3.57
C ALA A 63 2.99 -0.99 2.96
N LEU A 64 4.19 -1.24 3.50
CA LEU A 64 5.13 -2.24 2.99
C LEU A 64 4.53 -3.66 2.92
N ASP A 65 3.71 -4.04 3.91
CA ASP A 65 3.05 -5.35 3.90
C ASP A 65 1.98 -5.43 2.81
N GLY A 66 1.22 -4.36 2.64
CA GLY A 66 0.22 -4.23 1.57
C GLY A 66 0.85 -4.31 0.18
N ILE A 67 1.95 -3.58 -0.02
CA ILE A 67 2.74 -3.60 -1.26
C ILE A 67 3.21 -5.01 -1.55
N GLY A 68 3.81 -5.69 -0.57
CA GLY A 68 4.35 -7.02 -0.78
C GLY A 68 3.31 -8.11 -1.00
N VAL A 69 2.09 -7.97 -0.48
CA VAL A 69 0.98 -8.85 -0.85
C VAL A 69 0.53 -8.60 -2.29
N ALA A 70 0.43 -7.33 -2.70
CA ALA A 70 -0.12 -6.97 -3.99
C ALA A 70 0.85 -7.18 -5.16
N THR A 71 2.17 -7.04 -4.95
CA THR A 71 3.17 -7.14 -6.02
C THR A 71 4.07 -8.37 -5.90
N GLY A 72 4.06 -9.09 -4.78
CA GLY A 72 5.04 -10.12 -4.46
C GLY A 72 6.43 -9.59 -4.08
N CYS A 73 6.68 -8.29 -4.21
CA CYS A 73 7.97 -7.68 -3.84
C CYS A 73 8.08 -7.50 -2.33
N THR A 74 9.10 -8.05 -1.69
CA THR A 74 9.24 -7.98 -0.23
C THR A 74 10.66 -7.62 0.19
N LEU A 75 10.79 -7.04 1.39
CA LEU A 75 12.10 -6.76 1.98
C LEU A 75 12.91 -8.07 2.14
N ALA A 76 12.24 -9.14 2.56
CA ALA A 76 12.85 -10.45 2.79
C ALA A 76 13.36 -11.09 1.50
N ALA A 77 12.66 -10.91 0.38
CA ALA A 77 13.10 -11.38 -0.94
C ALA A 77 14.14 -10.43 -1.59
N GLY A 78 14.42 -9.27 -1.00
CA GLY A 78 15.40 -8.31 -1.52
C GLY A 78 14.95 -7.52 -2.74
N ASN A 79 13.69 -7.65 -3.16
CA ASN A 79 13.13 -6.96 -4.33
C ASN A 79 12.11 -5.87 -3.99
N LEU A 80 12.00 -5.49 -2.71
CA LEU A 80 11.39 -4.24 -2.24
C LEU A 80 12.45 -3.40 -1.53
N LEU A 81 12.64 -2.16 -1.98
CA LEU A 81 13.57 -1.20 -1.41
C LEU A 81 12.81 -0.07 -0.73
N VAL A 82 13.40 0.49 0.32
CA VAL A 82 12.87 1.68 1.00
C VAL A 82 13.83 2.84 0.82
N ARG A 83 13.29 4.01 0.46
CA ARG A 83 14.00 5.29 0.41
C ARG A 83 13.30 6.23 1.37
N GLU A 84 13.94 6.70 2.43
CA GLU A 84 13.28 7.51 3.46
C GLU A 84 13.17 8.98 3.06
N GLU A 85 12.40 9.25 2.01
CA GLU A 85 12.16 10.60 1.48
C GLU A 85 10.88 11.24 2.03
N GLY A 86 10.13 10.50 2.86
CA GLY A 86 8.87 10.95 3.47
C GLY A 86 7.68 10.99 2.52
N ARG A 87 7.82 10.45 1.30
CA ARG A 87 6.75 10.41 0.29
C ARG A 87 6.06 9.06 0.32
N HIS A 88 4.72 9.07 0.34
CA HIS A 88 3.93 7.85 0.15
C HIS A 88 3.81 7.50 -1.33
N ALA A 89 4.95 7.29 -1.99
CA ALA A 89 5.06 6.93 -3.40
C ALA A 89 5.71 5.55 -3.54
N LEU A 90 5.17 4.74 -4.42
CA LEU A 90 5.66 3.42 -4.80
C LEU A 90 5.99 3.43 -6.29
N THR A 91 7.23 3.08 -6.63
CA THR A 91 7.63 2.77 -8.00
C THR A 91 7.79 1.27 -8.15
N LEU A 92 7.15 0.67 -9.15
CA LEU A 92 7.39 -0.71 -9.58
C LEU A 92 8.09 -0.69 -10.94
N VAL A 93 9.15 -1.47 -11.08
CA VAL A 93 9.97 -1.54 -12.29
C VAL A 93 10.11 -3.01 -12.71
N ARG A 94 9.89 -3.28 -14.00
CA ARG A 94 10.27 -4.53 -14.63
C ARG A 94 11.73 -4.44 -15.07
N ARG A 95 12.60 -5.27 -14.48
CA ARG A 95 14.05 -5.18 -14.72
C ARG A 95 14.46 -5.56 -16.14
N GLN A 96 13.67 -6.39 -16.80
CA GLN A 96 13.99 -6.91 -18.13
C GLN A 96 14.04 -5.83 -19.21
N ASP A 97 13.19 -4.81 -19.12
CA ASP A 97 13.05 -3.75 -20.11
C ASP A 97 13.10 -2.32 -19.53
N GLY A 98 13.18 -2.17 -18.21
CA GLY A 98 13.22 -0.87 -17.52
C GLY A 98 11.87 -0.14 -17.50
N GLY A 99 10.79 -0.79 -17.95
CA GLY A 99 9.44 -0.27 -17.85
C GLY A 99 9.03 -0.11 -16.39
N GLY A 100 8.43 1.03 -16.05
CA GLY A 100 8.01 1.27 -14.67
C GLY A 100 6.76 2.13 -14.56
N VAL A 101 6.12 2.01 -13.39
CA VAL A 101 4.97 2.81 -12.99
C VAL A 101 5.19 3.29 -11.57
N GLU A 102 4.94 4.58 -11.33
CA GLU A 102 4.87 5.15 -9.98
C GLU A 102 3.42 5.46 -9.63
N ALA A 103 3.00 5.07 -8.42
CA ALA A 103 1.77 5.51 -7.80
C ALA A 103 2.07 6.27 -6.50
N THR A 104 1.38 7.39 -6.27
CA THR A 104 1.51 8.20 -5.05
C THR A 104 0.15 8.32 -4.37
N LEU A 105 0.12 8.21 -3.02
CA LEU A 105 -1.10 8.46 -2.27
C LEU A 105 -1.51 9.94 -2.34
N SER A 106 -2.77 10.19 -2.64
CA SER A 106 -3.37 11.52 -2.63
C SER A 106 -3.47 12.08 -1.21
N ALA A 107 -3.65 13.39 -1.10
CA ALA A 107 -3.95 14.04 0.17
C ALA A 107 -5.26 13.49 0.79
N GLU A 108 -6.25 13.15 -0.05
CA GLU A 108 -7.51 12.57 0.40
C GLU A 108 -7.30 11.18 1.02
N ALA A 109 -6.53 10.30 0.37
CA ALA A 109 -6.20 8.99 0.91
C ALA A 109 -5.56 9.08 2.32
N LEU A 110 -4.61 10.00 2.48
CA LEU A 110 -3.94 10.26 3.76
C LEU A 110 -4.87 10.89 4.80
N ALA A 111 -5.80 11.76 4.37
CA ALA A 111 -6.80 12.35 5.25
C ALA A 111 -7.75 11.28 5.82
N ILE A 112 -8.26 10.39 4.95
CA ILE A 112 -9.13 9.27 5.34
C ILE A 112 -8.43 8.36 6.34
N ALA A 113 -7.21 7.91 6.05
CA ALA A 113 -6.43 7.09 6.98
C ALA A 113 -6.12 7.83 8.30
N GLY A 114 -5.91 9.15 8.22
CA GLY A 114 -5.64 10.02 9.35
C GLY A 114 -6.81 10.14 10.34
N GLU A 115 -8.06 9.91 9.92
CA GLU A 115 -9.23 9.91 10.82
C GLU A 115 -9.07 8.88 11.93
N TYR A 116 -8.69 7.64 11.57
CA TYR A 116 -8.41 6.59 12.54
C TYR A 116 -7.18 6.92 13.39
N ARG A 117 -6.09 7.38 12.76
CA ARG A 117 -4.83 7.68 13.46
C ARG A 117 -5.03 8.69 14.58
N LYS A 118 -5.76 9.78 14.32
CA LYS A 118 -6.08 10.82 15.31
C LYS A 118 -6.77 10.24 16.55
N VAL A 119 -7.77 9.38 16.35
CA VAL A 119 -8.50 8.79 17.48
C VAL A 119 -7.64 7.75 18.21
N SER A 120 -6.86 6.96 17.50
CA SER A 120 -5.94 6.00 18.12
C SER A 120 -4.89 6.70 18.98
N GLU A 121 -4.27 7.78 18.49
CA GLU A 121 -3.26 8.56 19.23
C GLU A 121 -3.83 9.17 20.51
N VAL A 122 -5.02 9.77 20.43
CA VAL A 122 -5.70 10.33 21.61
C VAL A 122 -5.98 9.24 22.64
N LEU A 123 -6.50 8.09 22.21
CA LEU A 123 -6.79 6.98 23.10
C LEU A 123 -5.52 6.39 23.73
N GLU A 124 -4.47 6.18 22.94
CA GLU A 124 -3.16 5.69 23.41
C GLU A 124 -2.58 6.59 24.52
N ARG A 125 -2.65 7.90 24.32
CA ARG A 125 -2.16 8.90 25.27
C ARG A 125 -2.98 8.93 26.56
N GLU A 126 -4.31 8.84 26.47
CA GLU A 126 -5.21 9.01 27.61
C GLU A 126 -5.49 7.70 28.37
N ARG A 127 -5.17 6.54 27.77
CA ARG A 127 -5.42 5.20 28.31
C ARG A 127 -5.08 5.03 29.81
N PRO A 128 -3.94 5.51 30.34
CA PRO A 128 -3.60 5.31 31.74
C PRO A 128 -4.57 5.96 32.74
N GLY A 129 -5.34 6.95 32.32
CA GLY A 129 -6.27 7.71 33.18
C GLY A 129 -7.73 7.29 33.06
N LEU A 130 -8.06 6.30 32.21
CA LEU A 130 -9.44 5.89 31.95
C LEU A 130 -9.87 4.78 32.90
N SER A 131 -11.12 4.85 33.37
CA SER A 131 -11.79 3.69 33.97
C SER A 131 -11.99 2.57 32.95
N GLY A 132 -12.23 1.35 33.42
CA GLY A 132 -12.51 0.21 32.52
C GLY A 132 -13.80 0.36 31.70
N GLU A 133 -14.75 1.18 32.13
CA GLU A 133 -15.95 1.49 31.36
C GLU A 133 -15.65 2.49 30.24
N GLU A 134 -15.00 3.62 30.57
CA GLU A 134 -14.59 4.63 29.59
C GLU A 134 -13.63 4.07 28.55
N LEU A 135 -12.69 3.21 28.95
CA LEU A 135 -11.78 2.55 28.02
C LEU A 135 -12.55 1.71 27.00
N ARG A 136 -13.49 0.87 27.46
CA ARG A 136 -14.31 0.02 26.57
C ARG A 136 -15.15 0.86 25.60
N GLU A 137 -15.76 1.94 26.07
CA GLU A 137 -16.53 2.85 25.22
C GLU A 137 -15.66 3.47 24.12
N ARG A 138 -14.48 3.99 24.49
CA ARG A 138 -13.57 4.63 23.54
C ARG A 138 -12.93 3.64 22.57
N GLU A 139 -12.63 2.43 23.01
CA GLU A 139 -12.17 1.35 22.13
C GLU A 139 -13.25 0.97 21.11
N GLY A 140 -14.51 0.84 21.55
CA GLY A 140 -15.65 0.61 20.65
C GLY A 140 -15.83 1.72 19.62
N ARG A 141 -15.69 2.99 20.05
CA ARG A 141 -15.73 4.14 19.12
C ARG A 141 -14.57 4.13 18.13
N ARG A 142 -13.34 3.86 18.60
CA ARG A 142 -12.16 3.73 17.74
C ARG A 142 -12.35 2.63 16.70
N GLU A 143 -12.90 1.50 17.11
CA GLU A 143 -13.19 0.35 16.25
C GLU A 143 -14.24 0.68 15.18
N ALA A 144 -15.33 1.37 15.55
CA ALA A 144 -16.33 1.82 14.57
C ALA A 144 -15.74 2.80 13.53
N ILE A 145 -14.84 3.68 13.95
CA ILE A 145 -14.12 4.59 13.05
C ILE A 145 -13.17 3.82 12.14
N LEU A 146 -12.43 2.84 12.68
CA LEU A 146 -11.58 1.98 11.88
C LEU A 146 -12.37 1.30 10.76
N GLU A 147 -13.51 0.68 11.09
CA GLU A 147 -14.31 0.00 10.08
C GLU A 147 -14.83 0.96 9.01
N GLY A 148 -15.32 2.14 9.39
CA GLY A 148 -15.75 3.16 8.43
C GLY A 148 -14.63 3.64 7.51
N VAL A 149 -13.43 3.86 8.05
CA VAL A 149 -12.23 4.21 7.28
C VAL A 149 -11.88 3.10 6.30
N LEU A 150 -11.87 1.84 6.74
CA LEU A 150 -11.51 0.72 5.86
C LEU A 150 -12.54 0.48 4.77
N VAL A 151 -13.84 0.60 5.06
CA VAL A 151 -14.90 0.53 4.02
C VAL A 151 -14.66 1.57 2.94
N ARG A 152 -14.39 2.82 3.31
CA ARG A 152 -14.06 3.89 2.36
C ARG A 152 -12.79 3.55 1.57
N LEU A 153 -11.69 3.25 2.27
CA LEU A 153 -10.41 2.95 1.64
C LEU A 153 -10.43 1.70 0.76
N ARG A 154 -11.34 0.74 0.95
CA ARG A 154 -11.49 -0.44 0.08
C ARG A 154 -12.46 -0.23 -1.09
N GLY A 155 -13.46 0.64 -0.91
CA GLY A 155 -14.52 0.88 -1.91
C GLY A 155 -14.31 2.10 -2.80
N GLU A 156 -13.45 3.03 -2.43
CA GLU A 156 -13.22 4.28 -3.17
C GLU A 156 -12.54 4.04 -4.53
N ASP A 157 -12.78 4.92 -5.49
CA ASP A 157 -12.17 4.85 -6.81
C ASP A 157 -10.66 5.13 -6.75
N GLU A 158 -9.90 4.48 -7.64
CA GLU A 158 -8.44 4.61 -7.69
C GLU A 158 -8.00 6.07 -7.88
N GLU A 159 -8.67 6.80 -8.77
CA GLU A 159 -8.36 8.19 -9.12
C GLU A 159 -8.52 9.17 -7.95
N ASN A 160 -9.37 8.83 -6.97
CA ASN A 160 -9.56 9.64 -5.76
C ASN A 160 -8.46 9.38 -4.73
N LEU A 161 -7.86 8.18 -4.74
CA LEU A 161 -6.85 7.77 -3.77
C LEU A 161 -5.41 7.91 -4.27
N LEU A 162 -5.18 7.78 -5.58
CA LEU A 162 -3.86 7.61 -6.16
C LEU A 162 -3.63 8.54 -7.35
N GLU A 163 -2.41 9.07 -7.44
CA GLU A 163 -1.87 9.62 -8.68
C GLU A 163 -0.94 8.59 -9.30
N VAL A 164 -1.24 8.13 -10.52
CA VAL A 164 -0.47 7.09 -11.21
C VAL A 164 0.17 7.67 -12.47
N ARG A 165 1.46 7.37 -12.69
CA ARG A 165 2.20 7.82 -13.88
C ARG A 165 3.21 6.76 -14.36
N PRO A 166 3.42 6.63 -15.67
CA PRO A 166 4.53 5.84 -16.19
C PRO A 166 5.86 6.50 -15.83
N VAL A 167 6.87 5.68 -15.60
CA VAL A 167 8.26 6.13 -15.41
C VAL A 167 9.19 5.23 -16.22
N LEU A 168 10.21 5.83 -16.81
CA LEU A 168 11.35 5.08 -17.32
C LEU A 168 12.40 5.08 -16.23
N SER A 169 12.83 3.90 -15.82
CA SER A 169 13.86 3.75 -14.80
C SER A 169 15.00 2.94 -15.37
N ASP A 170 16.22 3.44 -15.20
CA ASP A 170 17.42 2.64 -15.41
C ASP A 170 17.56 1.69 -14.20
N PRO A 171 17.39 0.37 -14.37
CA PRO A 171 17.49 -0.58 -13.26
C PRO A 171 18.86 -0.55 -12.58
N GLU A 172 19.94 -0.27 -13.32
CA GLU A 172 21.31 -0.21 -12.77
C GLU A 172 21.48 1.02 -11.87
N ALA A 173 20.91 2.17 -12.27
CA ALA A 173 20.95 3.40 -11.48
C ALA A 173 20.13 3.33 -10.18
N LEU A 174 19.20 2.38 -10.06
CA LEU A 174 18.39 2.16 -8.84
C LEU A 174 19.14 1.42 -7.73
N GLY A 175 20.41 1.05 -7.96
CA GLY A 175 21.31 0.49 -6.97
C GLY A 175 21.14 -1.02 -6.77
N VAL A 176 20.64 -1.73 -7.78
CA VAL A 176 20.76 -3.19 -7.84
C VAL A 176 21.98 -3.56 -8.65
N ASP A 177 23.14 -3.47 -8.01
CA ASP A 177 24.30 -4.22 -8.47
C ASP A 177 23.95 -5.70 -8.32
N GLY A 178 23.75 -6.38 -9.46
CA GLY A 178 23.66 -7.82 -9.50
C GLY A 178 24.91 -8.39 -8.84
N ARG A 179 24.71 -9.12 -7.73
CA ARG A 179 25.70 -9.70 -6.80
C ARG A 179 25.94 -8.84 -5.57
N HIS A 180 25.22 -9.12 -4.49
CA HIS A 180 25.86 -9.23 -3.18
C HIS A 180 25.62 -10.63 -2.62
N ALA A 181 26.73 -11.20 -2.16
CA ALA A 181 26.96 -12.58 -1.75
C ALA A 181 26.31 -12.95 -0.41
#